data_AF-A0A166H2F0-F1
#
_entry.id   AF-A0A166H2F0-F1
#
_cell.length_a   1.000
_cell.length_b   1.000
_cell.length_c   1.000
_cell.angle_alpha   90.00
_cell.angle_beta   90.00
_cell.angle_gamma   90.00
#
_symmetry.space_group_name_H-M   'P 1'
#
loop_
_entity.id
_entity.type
_entity.pdbx_description
1 polymer ?
#
loop_
_entity_poly.entity_id
_entity_poly.type
_entity_poly.pdbx_seq_one_letter_code
_entity_poly.pdbx_strand_id
1 'polypeptide(L)'
;MAVAGFVLALLMIVLVRLLGRGVEPGVHPVRGRIGWKVWSTERLLDAARTLLFPLYSGLFTPVWLRLLGARVGRDVEASTVLLLPAMTTIRDGAFLADDTLVASYALGGGWMRLARAEIGERAFLGNSGMAAPGHTVPAGGLVAVLSSAPKKSKAGSSWLGSPPVRLRRTVVEAESTRTFRPARRLRVARLAWELARFVPVVVSTAIGLGVVVGLLTLIQAVGAVAAALLGGVVLLAAGAVAAAVSTAAKWLLLQRVRPSEQPLWSSFVWRSELADTFTEMVAAPWFAHAAAGTPALVWWLRSLGARIGRGVWCESYWLPEADLIALGDGATVNRGCVVQTHLFHDRIMSMDLVSLDPGATLGPHSVILPAARIAAHGTVGPASLVMRGELVPAGSRWSGNPIGPWREVRVADYHAPVA
;
A
#
# COMPACT_ATOMS: atom_id res chain seq x y z
N MET A 1 -3.70 6.63 25.55
CA MET A 1 -3.51 6.44 24.11
C MET A 1 -2.07 6.64 23.66
N ALA A 2 -1.50 7.86 23.75
CA ALA A 2 -0.09 8.11 23.33
C ALA A 2 0.92 7.19 24.04
N VAL A 3 0.78 7.00 25.36
CA VAL A 3 1.60 6.05 26.14
C VAL A 3 1.46 4.62 25.62
N ALA A 4 0.24 4.17 25.34
CA ALA A 4 -0.01 2.81 24.81
C ALA A 4 0.63 2.62 23.43
N GLY A 5 0.51 3.61 22.53
CA GLY A 5 1.17 3.59 21.22
C GLY A 5 2.69 3.57 21.33
N PHE A 6 3.26 4.35 22.25
CA PHE A 6 4.70 4.35 22.53
C PHE A 6 5.19 3.00 23.08
N VAL A 7 4.47 2.42 24.05
CA VAL A 7 4.77 1.10 24.60
C VAL A 7 4.69 0.02 23.52
N LEU A 8 3.66 0.07 22.67
CA LEU A 8 3.51 -0.84 21.54
C LEU A 8 4.68 -0.73 20.56
N ALA A 9 5.08 0.51 20.20
CA ALA A 9 6.22 0.74 19.33
C ALA A 9 7.53 0.22 19.93
N LEU A 10 7.77 0.45 21.23
CA LEU A 10 8.93 -0.08 21.95
C LEU A 10 8.92 -1.62 21.97
N LEU A 11 7.76 -2.22 22.24
CA LEU A 11 7.60 -3.68 22.24
C LEU A 11 7.90 -4.27 20.86
N MET A 12 7.38 -3.66 19.79
CA MET A 12 7.68 -4.08 18.41
C MET A 12 9.18 -4.00 18.11
N ILE A 13 9.85 -2.91 18.51
CA ILE A 13 11.31 -2.78 18.35
C ILE A 13 12.04 -3.92 19.07
N VAL A 14 11.72 -4.16 20.35
CA VAL A 14 12.38 -5.19 21.16
C VAL A 14 12.16 -6.58 20.56
N LEU A 15 10.92 -6.94 20.23
CA LEU A 15 10.58 -8.24 19.68
C LEU A 15 11.25 -8.47 18.32
N VAL A 16 11.16 -7.52 17.39
CA VAL A 16 11.78 -7.64 16.06
C VAL A 16 13.31 -7.75 16.18
N ARG A 17 13.94 -6.99 17.08
CA ARG A 17 15.37 -7.09 17.34
C ARG A 17 15.78 -8.42 17.96
N LEU A 18 14.97 -8.99 18.85
CA LEU A 18 15.23 -10.31 19.43
C LEU A 18 15.09 -11.40 18.38
N LEU A 19 14.02 -11.36 17.57
CA LEU A 19 13.77 -12.33 16.51
C LEU A 19 14.84 -12.27 15.41
N GLY A 20 15.35 -11.07 15.09
CA GLY A 20 16.41 -10.88 14.11
C GLY A 20 17.79 -11.42 14.53
N ARG A 21 18.01 -11.72 15.82
CA ARG A 21 19.31 -12.28 16.29
C ARG A 21 19.51 -13.71 15.78
N GLY A 22 20.67 -13.94 15.16
CA GLY A 22 21.07 -15.24 14.61
C GLY A 22 20.28 -15.65 13.36
N VAL A 23 19.59 -14.71 12.71
CA VAL A 23 19.04 -14.93 11.37
C VAL A 23 20.17 -14.71 10.37
N GLU A 24 20.53 -15.75 9.63
CA GLU A 24 21.62 -15.74 8.67
C GLU A 24 21.12 -16.11 7.26
N PRO A 25 21.77 -15.59 6.19
CA PRO A 25 21.47 -16.03 4.83
C PRO A 25 21.64 -17.54 4.69
N GLY A 26 20.76 -18.20 3.94
CA GLY A 26 20.80 -19.64 3.77
C GLY A 26 19.43 -20.24 3.50
N VAL A 27 19.40 -21.57 3.43
CA VAL A 27 18.16 -22.35 3.30
C VAL A 27 17.83 -22.96 4.65
N HIS A 28 16.64 -22.67 5.16
CA HIS A 28 16.20 -23.07 6.50
C HIS A 28 14.86 -23.81 6.41
N PRO A 29 14.58 -24.78 7.29
CA PRO A 29 13.25 -25.39 7.35
C PRO A 29 12.20 -24.36 7.75
N VAL A 30 11.05 -24.33 7.06
CA VAL A 30 9.96 -23.38 7.34
C VAL A 30 9.45 -23.53 8.78
N ARG A 31 9.33 -24.78 9.26
CA ARG A 31 8.90 -25.11 10.62
C ARG A 31 10.03 -25.11 11.65
N GLY A 32 11.24 -24.71 11.25
CA GLY A 32 12.40 -24.62 12.13
C GLY A 32 12.44 -23.30 12.92
N ARG A 33 13.37 -23.21 13.88
CA ARG A 33 13.57 -22.01 14.71
C ARG A 33 13.77 -20.72 13.90
N ILE A 34 14.57 -20.78 12.82
CA ILE A 34 14.82 -19.62 11.96
C ILE A 34 13.56 -19.27 11.16
N GLY A 35 12.84 -20.26 10.65
CA GLY A 35 11.58 -20.02 9.94
C GLY A 35 10.51 -19.38 10.79
N TRP A 36 10.35 -19.84 12.03
CA TRP A 36 9.45 -19.20 12.98
C TRP A 36 9.86 -17.76 13.31
N LYS A 37 11.16 -17.49 13.50
CA LYS A 37 11.68 -16.13 13.74
C LYS A 37 11.37 -15.17 12.60
N VAL A 38 11.62 -15.59 11.36
CA VAL A 38 11.39 -14.76 10.17
C VAL A 38 9.90 -14.54 9.94
N TRP A 39 9.09 -15.59 10.00
CA TRP A 39 7.64 -15.48 9.87
C TRP A 39 7.04 -14.56 10.94
N SER A 40 7.47 -14.72 12.21
CA SER A 40 7.00 -13.87 13.31
C SER A 40 7.42 -12.42 13.12
N THR A 41 8.63 -12.19 12.61
CA THR A 41 9.13 -10.83 12.28
C THR A 41 8.24 -10.17 11.23
N GLU A 42 7.91 -10.86 10.15
CA GLU A 42 7.01 -10.30 9.13
C GLU A 42 5.62 -10.03 9.66
N ARG A 43 5.04 -10.92 10.47
CA ARG A 43 3.73 -10.71 11.08
C ARG A 43 3.72 -9.51 12.04
N LEU A 44 4.77 -9.34 12.83
CA LEU A 44 4.91 -8.16 13.71
C LEU A 44 5.05 -6.87 12.91
N LEU A 45 5.78 -6.88 11.80
CA LEU A 45 5.93 -5.70 10.94
C LEU A 45 4.65 -5.37 10.16
N ASP A 46 3.90 -6.38 9.74
CA ASP A 46 2.59 -6.20 9.11
C ASP A 46 1.56 -5.65 10.11
N ALA A 47 1.58 -6.14 11.36
CA ALA A 47 0.79 -5.58 12.45
C ALA A 47 1.23 -4.13 12.78
N ALA A 48 2.54 -3.84 12.79
CA ALA A 48 3.06 -2.50 13.02
C ALA A 48 2.62 -1.53 11.91
N ARG A 49 2.62 -1.95 10.65
CA ARG A 49 2.09 -1.17 9.53
C ARG A 49 0.63 -0.77 9.73
N THR A 50 -0.17 -1.68 10.29
CA THR A 50 -1.61 -1.45 10.55
C THR A 50 -1.83 -0.58 11.80
N LEU A 51 -1.21 -0.94 12.92
CA LEU A 51 -1.46 -0.31 14.23
C LEU A 51 -0.69 0.99 14.44
N LEU A 52 0.44 1.14 13.77
CA LEU A 52 1.35 2.28 13.87
C LEU A 52 1.53 2.96 12.50
N PHE A 53 0.51 2.90 11.63
CA PHE A 53 0.53 3.53 10.29
C PHE A 53 1.05 4.98 10.29
N PRO A 54 0.76 5.86 11.28
CA PRO A 54 1.31 7.22 11.31
C PRO A 54 2.84 7.31 11.40
N LEU A 55 3.53 6.23 11.79
CA LEU A 55 5.00 6.14 11.76
C LEU A 55 5.54 5.82 10.35
N TYR A 56 4.67 5.38 9.44
CA TYR A 56 4.95 5.11 8.03
C TYR A 56 4.61 6.33 7.17
N SER A 57 5.14 6.36 5.94
CA SER A 57 4.92 7.44 4.97
C SER A 57 5.35 8.83 5.46
N GLY A 58 6.32 8.93 6.37
CA GLY A 58 6.74 10.22 6.96
C GLY A 58 8.25 10.33 7.17
N LEU A 59 8.72 11.51 7.60
CA LEU A 59 10.14 11.77 7.86
C LEU A 59 10.72 10.88 8.96
N PHE A 60 9.88 10.35 9.84
CA PHE A 60 10.30 9.43 10.90
C PHE A 60 10.49 7.98 10.42
N THR A 61 9.90 7.58 9.30
CA THR A 61 9.93 6.18 8.83
C THR A 61 11.35 5.62 8.66
N PRO A 62 12.35 6.35 8.11
CA PRO A 62 13.74 5.88 8.07
C PRO A 62 14.37 5.66 9.46
N VAL A 63 13.96 6.44 10.47
CA VAL A 63 14.41 6.24 11.86
C VAL A 63 13.77 4.96 12.42
N TRP A 64 12.47 4.79 12.23
CA TRP A 64 11.72 3.60 12.62
C TRP A 64 12.36 2.32 12.05
N LEU A 65 12.67 2.29 10.75
CA LEU A 65 13.30 1.15 10.10
C LEU A 65 14.72 0.86 10.65
N ARG A 66 15.49 1.90 11.01
CA ARG A 66 16.79 1.74 11.70
C ARG A 66 16.62 1.15 13.09
N LEU A 67 15.61 1.61 13.84
CA LEU A 67 15.31 1.09 15.17
C LEU A 67 14.92 -0.39 15.11
N LEU A 68 14.23 -0.84 14.06
CA LEU A 68 13.90 -2.25 13.83
C LEU A 68 15.10 -3.11 13.42
N GLY A 69 16.20 -2.51 12.94
CA GLY A 69 17.46 -3.20 12.65
C GLY A 69 17.90 -3.19 11.19
N ALA A 70 17.18 -2.49 10.31
CA ALA A 70 17.61 -2.28 8.94
C ALA A 70 18.76 -1.27 8.86
N ARG A 71 19.62 -1.41 7.85
CA ARG A 71 20.65 -0.42 7.53
C ARG A 71 20.05 0.60 6.58
N VAL A 72 19.73 1.80 7.07
CA VAL A 72 19.08 2.85 6.27
C VAL A 72 19.97 4.07 6.18
N GLY A 73 20.18 4.55 4.96
CA GLY A 73 20.97 5.73 4.63
C GLY A 73 20.28 7.06 4.97
N ARG A 74 20.90 8.15 4.52
CA ARG A 74 20.40 9.53 4.68
C ARG A 74 19.41 9.91 3.58
N ASP A 75 18.47 10.81 3.92
CA ASP A 75 17.47 11.36 3.00
C ASP A 75 16.67 10.28 2.22
N VAL A 76 16.52 9.10 2.84
CA VAL A 76 15.66 8.01 2.37
C VAL A 76 14.21 8.44 2.58
N GLU A 77 13.39 8.24 1.55
CA GLU A 77 11.94 8.37 1.64
C GLU A 77 11.37 6.95 1.59
N ALA A 78 10.58 6.59 2.60
CA ALA A 78 9.99 5.26 2.69
C ALA A 78 8.53 5.42 3.12
N SER A 79 7.64 4.80 2.35
CA SER A 79 6.24 4.70 2.71
C SER A 79 5.99 3.44 3.54
N THR A 80 5.08 2.56 3.10
CA THR A 80 4.78 1.30 3.78
C THR A 80 5.68 0.16 3.29
N VAL A 81 6.81 -0.06 3.98
CA VAL A 81 7.78 -1.10 3.62
C VAL A 81 7.62 -2.32 4.52
N LEU A 82 7.36 -3.48 3.94
CA LEU A 82 7.48 -4.78 4.60
C LEU A 82 8.86 -5.38 4.28
N LEU A 83 9.63 -5.74 5.30
CA LEU A 83 10.99 -6.20 5.09
C LEU A 83 11.49 -7.15 6.18
N LEU A 84 12.60 -7.82 5.94
CA LEU A 84 13.37 -8.48 7.00
C LEU A 84 14.52 -7.56 7.45
N PRO A 85 14.42 -6.86 8.62
CA PRO A 85 15.34 -5.78 8.97
C PRO A 85 16.81 -6.22 9.01
N ALA A 86 17.09 -7.38 9.60
CA ALA A 86 18.45 -7.92 9.68
C ALA A 86 19.12 -8.20 8.31
N MET A 87 18.32 -8.29 7.23
CA MET A 87 18.76 -8.60 5.87
C MET A 87 18.64 -7.44 4.89
N THR A 88 18.19 -6.27 5.35
CA THR A 88 17.83 -5.15 4.49
C THR A 88 18.84 -4.01 4.59
N THR A 89 19.36 -3.58 3.44
CA THR A 89 20.14 -2.36 3.30
C THR A 89 19.46 -1.41 2.32
N ILE A 90 19.24 -0.17 2.76
CA ILE A 90 18.67 0.91 1.96
C ILE A 90 19.69 2.05 1.94
N ARG A 91 20.20 2.40 0.75
CA ARG A 91 21.24 3.42 0.58
C ARG A 91 20.66 4.84 0.56
N ASP A 92 21.55 5.82 0.58
CA ASP A 92 21.22 7.25 0.64
C ASP A 92 20.29 7.66 -0.52
N GLY A 93 19.31 8.50 -0.21
CA GLY A 93 18.39 9.09 -1.19
C GLY A 93 17.39 8.13 -1.84
N ALA A 94 17.40 6.84 -1.47
CA ALA A 94 16.47 5.85 -2.00
C ALA A 94 15.00 6.21 -1.71
N PHE A 95 14.11 5.80 -2.60
CA PHE A 95 12.66 5.97 -2.47
C PHE A 95 11.99 4.60 -2.51
N LEU A 96 11.31 4.24 -1.42
CA LEU A 96 10.51 3.03 -1.33
C LEU A 96 9.04 3.45 -1.20
N ALA A 97 8.25 3.07 -2.18
CA ALA A 97 6.84 3.44 -2.24
C ALA A 97 5.97 2.50 -1.38
N ASP A 98 4.66 2.56 -1.56
CA ASP A 98 3.70 1.80 -0.76
C ASP A 98 3.77 0.30 -0.99
N ASP A 99 3.52 -0.46 0.07
CA ASP A 99 3.42 -1.92 0.04
C ASP A 99 4.66 -2.62 -0.56
N THR A 100 5.83 -2.02 -0.40
CA THR A 100 7.07 -2.59 -0.95
C THR A 100 7.60 -3.74 -0.11
N LEU A 101 8.12 -4.79 -0.77
CA LEU A 101 8.65 -5.98 -0.10
C LEU A 101 10.17 -6.08 -0.27
N VAL A 102 10.94 -6.11 0.82
CA VAL A 102 12.42 -6.11 0.76
C VAL A 102 13.04 -7.21 1.61
N ALA A 103 13.92 -8.01 1.00
CA ALA A 103 14.71 -9.05 1.67
C ALA A 103 13.88 -10.09 2.47
N SER A 104 12.62 -10.31 2.10
CA SER A 104 11.70 -11.30 2.71
C SER A 104 12.23 -12.75 2.55
N TYR A 105 11.40 -13.74 2.23
CA TYR A 105 11.83 -15.11 2.01
C TYR A 105 11.23 -15.70 0.73
N ALA A 106 11.95 -16.63 0.13
CA ALA A 106 11.39 -17.48 -0.92
C ALA A 106 11.01 -18.84 -0.32
N LEU A 107 9.76 -19.26 -0.49
CA LEU A 107 9.27 -20.56 -0.02
C LEU A 107 9.32 -21.59 -1.15
N GLY A 108 9.71 -22.82 -0.82
CA GLY A 108 9.63 -23.96 -1.73
C GLY A 108 9.90 -25.28 -1.02
N GLY A 109 9.06 -26.29 -1.25
CA GLY A 109 9.29 -27.67 -0.77
C GLY A 109 9.45 -27.83 0.75
N GLY A 110 8.81 -26.97 1.56
CA GLY A 110 8.98 -26.97 3.03
C GLY A 110 10.22 -26.23 3.55
N TRP A 111 10.98 -25.60 2.64
CA TRP A 111 12.16 -24.80 2.94
C TRP A 111 11.90 -23.32 2.65
N MET A 112 12.62 -22.46 3.36
CA MET A 112 12.69 -21.04 3.09
C MET A 112 14.12 -20.66 2.72
N ARG A 113 14.29 -19.85 1.67
CA ARG A 113 15.56 -19.24 1.33
C ARG A 113 15.59 -17.80 1.81
N LEU A 114 16.59 -17.51 2.64
CA LEU A 114 16.90 -16.17 3.16
C LEU A 114 18.16 -15.65 2.48
N ALA A 115 18.14 -14.38 2.10
CA ALA A 115 19.30 -13.69 1.57
C ALA A 115 19.09 -12.18 1.73
N ARG A 116 20.21 -11.46 1.77
CA ARG A 116 20.18 -10.00 1.86
C ARG A 116 19.59 -9.39 0.58
N ALA A 117 18.91 -8.27 0.74
CA ALA A 117 18.54 -7.42 -0.39
C ALA A 117 19.03 -6.00 -0.15
N GLU A 118 19.37 -5.32 -1.25
CA GLU A 118 19.91 -3.97 -1.21
C GLU A 118 19.13 -3.05 -2.15
N ILE A 119 18.74 -1.89 -1.62
CA ILE A 119 18.17 -0.78 -2.40
C ILE A 119 19.28 0.24 -2.62
N GLY A 120 19.70 0.42 -3.88
CA GLY A 120 20.82 1.27 -4.27
C GLY A 120 20.61 2.76 -3.99
N GLU A 121 21.68 3.55 -4.08
CA GLU A 121 21.63 4.99 -3.85
C GLU A 121 20.69 5.65 -4.86
N ARG A 122 19.78 6.53 -4.40
CA ARG A 122 18.76 7.19 -5.24
C ARG A 122 17.93 6.21 -6.09
N ALA A 123 17.87 4.94 -5.70
CA ALA A 123 17.04 3.96 -6.36
C ALA A 123 15.56 4.16 -6.01
N PHE A 124 14.68 3.77 -6.91
CA PHE A 124 13.24 3.83 -6.75
C PHE A 124 12.64 2.42 -6.79
N LEU A 125 11.91 2.04 -5.73
CA LEU A 125 11.11 0.83 -5.69
C LEU A 125 9.63 1.26 -5.62
N GLY A 126 8.89 1.04 -6.71
CA GLY A 126 7.50 1.46 -6.86
C GLY A 126 6.51 0.64 -6.05
N ASN A 127 5.24 1.07 -6.06
CA ASN A 127 4.18 0.48 -5.23
C ASN A 127 4.05 -1.04 -5.46
N SER A 128 3.94 -1.81 -4.38
CA SER A 128 3.94 -3.29 -4.43
C SER A 128 5.15 -3.90 -5.16
N GLY A 129 6.24 -3.13 -5.31
CA GLY A 129 7.50 -3.58 -5.88
C GLY A 129 8.30 -4.40 -4.88
N MET A 130 9.06 -5.38 -5.38
CA MET A 130 9.79 -6.32 -4.52
C MET A 130 11.29 -6.39 -4.85
N ALA A 131 12.12 -6.23 -3.82
CA ALA A 131 13.52 -6.68 -3.84
C ALA A 131 13.62 -8.02 -3.10
N ALA A 132 13.45 -9.11 -3.86
CA ALA A 132 13.42 -10.48 -3.33
C ALA A 132 14.78 -10.90 -2.70
N PRO A 133 14.84 -12.00 -1.96
CA PRO A 133 16.07 -12.45 -1.31
C PRO A 133 17.21 -12.67 -2.30
N GLY A 134 18.29 -11.91 -2.15
CA GLY A 134 19.47 -11.92 -3.02
C GLY A 134 19.35 -11.00 -4.24
N HIS A 135 18.34 -10.13 -4.30
CA HIS A 135 18.16 -9.16 -5.38
C HIS A 135 18.62 -7.76 -4.94
N THR A 136 19.01 -6.95 -5.92
CA THR A 136 19.47 -5.58 -5.69
C THR A 136 18.75 -4.63 -6.65
N VAL A 137 18.17 -3.56 -6.09
CA VAL A 137 17.68 -2.44 -6.91
C VAL A 137 18.88 -1.57 -7.27
N PRO A 138 19.16 -1.34 -8.57
CA PRO A 138 20.36 -0.64 -9.00
C PRO A 138 20.36 0.82 -8.54
N ALA A 139 21.55 1.38 -8.25
CA ALA A 139 21.71 2.80 -7.92
C ALA A 139 21.18 3.69 -9.06
N GLY A 140 20.40 4.71 -8.73
CA GLY A 140 19.68 5.57 -9.68
C GLY A 140 18.68 4.82 -10.58
N GLY A 141 18.43 3.54 -10.29
CA GLY A 141 17.53 2.70 -11.07
C GLY A 141 16.11 2.69 -10.51
N LEU A 142 15.21 2.10 -11.28
CA LEU A 142 13.79 2.02 -10.95
C LEU A 142 13.29 0.59 -11.08
N VAL A 143 12.54 0.11 -10.10
CA VAL A 143 11.70 -1.09 -10.22
C VAL A 143 10.26 -0.60 -10.14
N ALA A 144 9.49 -0.85 -11.19
CA ALA A 144 8.15 -0.32 -11.36
C ALA A 144 7.13 -0.95 -10.39
N VAL A 145 5.90 -0.46 -10.46
CA VAL A 145 4.77 -0.96 -9.67
C VAL A 145 4.57 -2.46 -9.91
N LEU A 146 4.20 -3.20 -8.87
CA LEU A 146 3.97 -4.65 -8.88
C LEU A 146 5.17 -5.48 -9.40
N SER A 147 6.37 -4.90 -9.53
CA SER A 147 7.49 -5.53 -10.25
C SER A 147 8.54 -6.13 -9.32
N SER A 148 9.29 -7.12 -9.81
CA SER A 148 10.43 -7.67 -9.07
C SER A 148 11.73 -6.98 -9.49
N ALA A 149 12.63 -6.74 -8.53
CA ALA A 149 13.98 -6.32 -8.84
C ALA A 149 14.73 -7.47 -9.56
N PRO A 150 15.68 -7.18 -10.45
CA PRO A 150 16.55 -8.20 -11.02
C PRO A 150 17.60 -8.69 -10.00
N LYS A 151 18.15 -9.88 -10.23
CA LYS A 151 19.31 -10.38 -9.45
C LYS A 151 20.59 -9.57 -9.71
N LYS A 152 20.78 -9.12 -10.96
CA LYS A 152 21.93 -8.32 -11.39
C LYS A 152 21.45 -7.24 -12.34
N SER A 153 21.97 -6.03 -12.19
CA SER A 153 21.56 -4.88 -12.98
C SER A 153 22.67 -3.83 -13.03
N LYS A 154 22.58 -2.94 -14.02
CA LYS A 154 23.48 -1.78 -14.15
C LYS A 154 22.85 -0.56 -13.47
N ALA A 155 23.67 0.34 -12.92
CA ALA A 155 23.19 1.62 -12.40
C ALA A 155 22.37 2.38 -13.46
N GLY A 156 21.35 3.12 -13.01
CA GLY A 156 20.42 3.87 -13.87
C GLY A 156 19.44 3.01 -14.69
N SER A 157 19.49 1.67 -14.58
CA SER A 157 18.55 0.81 -15.31
C SER A 157 17.17 0.75 -14.64
N SER A 158 16.13 0.72 -15.47
CA SER A 158 14.74 0.59 -15.02
C SER A 158 14.19 -0.79 -15.38
N TRP A 159 13.32 -1.34 -14.53
CA TRP A 159 12.81 -2.71 -14.60
C TRP A 159 11.32 -2.75 -14.31
N LEU A 160 10.61 -3.65 -14.99
CA LEU A 160 9.17 -3.83 -14.93
C LEU A 160 8.84 -5.32 -14.98
N GLY A 161 7.79 -5.74 -14.28
CA GLY A 161 7.24 -7.09 -14.36
C GLY A 161 7.86 -8.10 -13.41
N SER A 162 7.29 -9.29 -13.43
CA SER A 162 7.78 -10.48 -12.73
C SER A 162 7.53 -11.70 -13.64
N PRO A 163 8.53 -12.22 -14.37
CA PRO A 163 9.96 -11.89 -14.31
C PRO A 163 10.33 -10.47 -14.76
N PRO A 164 11.43 -9.89 -14.25
CA PRO A 164 11.82 -8.52 -14.56
C PRO A 164 12.34 -8.35 -15.99
N VAL A 165 11.73 -7.40 -16.72
CA VAL A 165 12.13 -6.95 -18.06
C VAL A 165 12.63 -5.51 -17.97
N ARG A 166 13.67 -5.18 -18.75
CA ARG A 166 14.24 -3.84 -18.74
C ARG A 166 13.31 -2.84 -19.43
N LEU A 167 12.96 -1.78 -18.71
CA LEU A 167 12.20 -0.66 -19.24
C LEU A 167 13.18 0.40 -19.78
N ARG A 168 12.92 0.90 -21.00
CA ARG A 168 13.60 2.09 -21.50
C ARG A 168 12.94 3.31 -20.87
N ARG A 169 13.74 4.11 -20.17
CA ARG A 169 13.28 5.30 -19.47
C ARG A 169 14.09 6.50 -19.91
N THR A 170 13.40 7.60 -20.17
CA THR A 170 13.98 8.93 -20.23
C THR A 170 13.92 9.51 -18.82
N VAL A 171 15.07 9.86 -18.24
CA VAL A 171 15.11 10.53 -16.93
C VAL A 171 14.57 11.93 -17.15
N VAL A 172 13.53 12.32 -16.42
CA VAL A 172 13.00 13.68 -16.47
C VAL A 172 13.84 14.51 -15.50
N GLU A 173 14.62 15.46 -16.02
CA GLU A 173 15.37 16.39 -15.18
C GLU A 173 14.39 17.34 -14.46
N ALA A 174 14.07 17.00 -13.22
CA ALA A 174 13.29 17.85 -12.33
C ALA A 174 14.22 18.73 -11.47
N GLU A 175 13.75 19.93 -11.13
CA GLU A 175 14.47 20.88 -10.28
C GLU A 175 14.81 20.26 -8.92
N SER A 176 16.11 20.06 -8.65
CA SER A 176 16.62 19.24 -7.53
C SER A 176 16.26 19.75 -6.12
N THR A 177 15.88 21.02 -5.99
CA THR A 177 15.62 21.72 -4.72
C THR A 177 14.29 21.35 -4.08
N ARG A 178 13.30 20.88 -4.86
CA ARG A 178 11.98 20.42 -4.36
C ARG A 178 11.80 18.91 -4.39
N THR A 179 12.82 18.17 -4.83
CA THR A 179 12.81 16.70 -4.95
C THR A 179 13.84 16.08 -4.00
N PHE A 180 15.13 16.43 -4.12
CA PHE A 180 16.23 15.78 -3.40
C PHE A 180 16.82 16.60 -2.24
N ARG A 181 16.82 17.94 -2.31
CA ARG A 181 17.42 18.80 -1.27
C ARG A 181 16.48 19.94 -0.84
N PRO A 182 15.37 19.61 -0.13
CA PRO A 182 14.41 20.61 0.34
C PRO A 182 15.04 21.58 1.34
N ALA A 183 14.67 22.86 1.23
CA ALA A 183 15.03 23.87 2.21
C ALA A 183 14.54 23.51 3.62
N ARG A 184 15.26 23.94 4.66
CA ARG A 184 14.89 23.66 6.08
C ARG A 184 13.45 24.06 6.43
N ARG A 185 12.95 25.17 5.85
CA ARG A 185 11.57 25.62 6.04
C ARG A 185 10.53 24.59 5.56
N LEU A 186 10.79 23.92 4.43
CA LEU A 186 9.91 22.87 3.91
C LEU A 186 9.96 21.61 4.78
N ARG A 187 11.13 21.29 5.38
CA ARG A 187 11.26 20.21 6.37
C ARG A 187 10.41 20.47 7.62
N VAL A 188 10.45 21.68 8.15
CA VAL A 188 9.61 22.08 9.30
C VAL A 188 8.13 22.08 8.93
N ALA A 189 7.76 22.59 7.75
CA ALA A 189 6.38 22.59 7.30
C ALA A 189 5.83 21.17 7.13
N ARG A 190 6.58 20.27 6.47
CA ARG A 190 6.21 18.85 6.36
C ARG A 190 6.07 18.20 7.73
N LEU A 191 7.01 18.42 8.64
CA LEU A 191 6.92 17.90 10.00
C LEU A 191 5.65 18.38 10.72
N ALA A 192 5.25 19.65 10.57
CA ALA A 192 4.01 20.15 11.16
C ALA A 192 2.77 19.42 10.62
N TRP A 193 2.71 19.14 9.31
CA TRP A 193 1.65 18.32 8.71
C TRP A 193 1.70 16.86 9.16
N GLU A 194 2.89 16.28 9.30
CA GLU A 194 3.07 14.91 9.80
C GLU A 194 2.61 14.78 11.26
N LEU A 195 2.83 15.79 12.11
CA LEU A 195 2.29 15.80 13.47
C LEU A 195 0.76 15.79 13.50
N ALA A 196 0.11 16.39 12.50
CA ALA A 196 -1.35 16.35 12.37
C ALA A 196 -1.88 14.93 12.09
N ARG A 197 -1.03 13.97 11.67
CA ARG A 197 -1.41 12.56 11.53
C ARG A 197 -1.76 11.89 12.85
N PHE A 198 -1.48 12.53 13.99
CA PHE A 198 -1.99 12.07 15.29
C PHE A 198 -3.52 12.24 15.41
N VAL A 199 -4.12 13.18 14.68
CA VAL A 199 -5.57 13.47 14.75
C VAL A 199 -6.42 12.26 14.33
N PRO A 200 -6.20 11.60 13.17
CA PRO A 200 -6.87 10.34 12.82
C PRO A 200 -6.80 9.26 13.90
N VAL A 201 -5.67 9.16 14.60
CA VAL A 201 -5.49 8.17 15.67
C VAL A 201 -6.39 8.48 16.86
N VAL A 202 -6.50 9.77 17.23
CA VAL A 202 -7.39 10.23 18.31
C VAL A 202 -8.85 9.97 17.93
N VAL A 203 -9.22 10.27 16.69
CA VAL A 203 -10.56 9.99 16.15
C VAL A 203 -10.89 8.50 16.22
N SER A 204 -9.99 7.64 15.74
CA SER A 204 -10.15 6.17 15.78
C SER A 204 -10.31 5.66 17.21
N THR A 205 -9.52 6.20 18.15
CA THR A 205 -9.62 5.86 19.58
C THR A 205 -10.94 6.35 20.19
N ALA A 206 -11.39 7.56 19.82
CA ALA A 206 -12.65 8.12 20.30
C ALA A 206 -13.85 7.30 19.80
N ILE A 207 -13.82 6.83 18.55
CA ILE A 207 -14.83 5.91 18.01
C ILE A 207 -14.84 4.61 18.84
N GLY A 208 -13.68 4.01 19.09
CA GLY A 208 -13.59 2.80 19.90
C GLY A 208 -14.08 2.98 21.33
N LEU A 209 -13.74 4.10 21.98
CA LEU A 209 -14.28 4.45 23.30
C LEU A 209 -15.80 4.65 23.25
N GLY A 210 -16.30 5.32 22.21
CA GLY A 210 -17.73 5.51 21.98
C GLY A 210 -18.47 4.18 21.82
N VAL A 211 -17.89 3.20 21.12
CA VAL A 211 -18.44 1.84 21.03
C VAL A 211 -18.50 1.17 22.41
N VAL A 212 -17.41 1.21 23.18
CA VAL A 212 -17.38 0.60 24.52
C VAL A 212 -18.42 1.24 25.43
N VAL A 213 -18.45 2.57 25.49
CA VAL A 213 -19.44 3.30 26.29
C VAL A 213 -20.86 2.99 25.82
N GLY A 214 -21.11 3.00 24.51
CA GLY A 214 -22.42 2.70 23.92
C GLY A 214 -22.90 1.28 24.20
N LEU A 215 -22.01 0.29 24.20
CA LEU A 215 -22.35 -1.08 24.57
C LEU A 215 -22.63 -1.20 26.06
N LEU A 216 -21.84 -0.54 26.92
CA LEU A 216 -22.07 -0.55 28.37
C LEU A 216 -23.39 0.11 28.74
N THR A 217 -23.72 1.26 28.15
CA THR A 217 -25.00 1.93 28.39
C THR A 217 -26.17 1.05 27.93
N LEU A 218 -26.02 0.36 26.81
CA LEU A 218 -27.02 -0.58 26.30
C LEU A 218 -27.19 -1.78 27.24
N ILE A 219 -26.10 -2.36 27.75
CA ILE A 219 -26.15 -3.43 28.75
C ILE A 219 -26.94 -2.98 29.99
N GLN A 220 -26.69 -1.76 30.48
CA GLN A 220 -27.39 -1.24 31.65
C GLN A 220 -28.88 -0.97 31.38
N ALA A 221 -29.23 -0.60 30.16
CA ALA A 221 -30.60 -0.25 29.79
C ALA A 221 -31.49 -1.47 29.52
N VAL A 222 -30.97 -2.49 28.81
CA VAL A 222 -31.78 -3.61 28.30
C VAL A 222 -31.23 -5.00 28.68
N GLY A 223 -30.16 -5.06 29.45
CA GLY A 223 -29.50 -6.31 29.84
C GLY A 223 -28.51 -6.82 28.78
N ALA A 224 -27.61 -7.71 29.21
CA ALA A 224 -26.47 -8.15 28.40
C ALA A 224 -26.85 -8.88 27.10
N VAL A 225 -27.89 -9.73 27.15
CA VAL A 225 -28.32 -10.52 25.98
C VAL A 225 -28.90 -9.62 24.88
N ALA A 226 -29.81 -8.72 25.25
CA ALA A 226 -30.39 -7.77 24.29
C ALA A 226 -29.32 -6.81 23.74
N ALA A 227 -28.39 -6.35 24.58
CA ALA A 227 -27.27 -5.52 24.15
C ALA A 227 -26.34 -6.24 23.17
N ALA A 228 -26.09 -7.54 23.36
CA ALA A 228 -25.29 -8.33 22.43
C ALA A 228 -25.97 -8.44 21.04
N LEU A 229 -27.29 -8.66 21.00
CA LEU A 229 -28.07 -8.71 19.75
C LEU A 229 -28.08 -7.35 19.03
N LEU A 230 -28.14 -6.26 19.78
CA LEU A 230 -28.13 -4.89 19.24
C LEU A 230 -26.72 -4.34 19.00
N GLY A 231 -25.66 -5.04 19.40
CA GLY A 231 -24.27 -4.58 19.29
C GLY A 231 -23.85 -4.31 17.85
N GLY A 232 -24.39 -5.07 16.89
CA GLY A 232 -24.19 -4.81 15.46
C GLY A 232 -24.63 -3.41 15.04
N VAL A 233 -25.71 -2.88 15.61
CA VAL A 233 -26.19 -1.51 15.32
C VAL A 233 -25.21 -0.46 15.84
N VAL A 234 -24.63 -0.67 17.02
CA VAL A 234 -23.59 0.20 17.58
C VAL A 234 -22.34 0.21 16.69
N LEU A 235 -21.93 -0.96 16.18
CA LEU A 235 -20.79 -1.08 15.27
C LEU A 235 -21.07 -0.44 13.90
N LEU A 236 -22.29 -0.61 13.36
CA LEU A 236 -22.71 0.06 12.12
C LEU A 236 -22.72 1.58 12.28
N ALA A 237 -23.18 2.10 13.41
CA ALA A 237 -23.14 3.53 13.71
C ALA A 237 -21.69 4.04 13.80
N ALA A 238 -20.79 3.30 14.45
CA ALA A 238 -19.37 3.62 14.51
C ALA A 238 -18.72 3.66 13.11
N GLY A 239 -19.04 2.68 12.26
CA GLY A 239 -18.60 2.65 10.87
C GLY A 239 -19.13 3.83 10.05
N ALA A 240 -20.40 4.21 10.23
CA ALA A 240 -20.99 5.38 9.57
C ALA A 240 -20.29 6.69 10.00
N VAL A 241 -19.99 6.84 11.29
CA VAL A 241 -19.20 7.98 11.80
C VAL A 241 -17.80 8.00 11.18
N ALA A 242 -17.12 6.85 11.14
CA ALA A 242 -15.79 6.74 10.55
C ALA A 242 -15.77 7.14 9.05
N ALA A 243 -16.73 6.64 8.27
CA ALA A 243 -16.90 6.98 6.86
C ALA A 243 -17.18 8.48 6.65
N ALA A 244 -18.05 9.07 7.49
CA ALA A 244 -18.37 10.49 7.44
C ALA A 244 -17.16 11.37 7.80
N VAL A 245 -16.40 11.02 8.84
CA VAL A 245 -15.20 11.78 9.25
C VAL A 245 -14.12 11.72 8.18
N SER A 246 -13.85 10.56 7.59
CA SER A 246 -12.90 10.44 6.47
C SER A 246 -13.35 11.25 5.24
N THR A 247 -14.65 11.22 4.92
CA THR A 247 -15.23 12.05 3.86
C THR A 247 -15.02 13.54 4.14
N ALA A 248 -15.34 13.99 5.35
CA ALA A 248 -15.18 15.39 5.76
C ALA A 248 -13.70 15.82 5.70
N ALA A 249 -12.78 14.96 6.15
CA ALA A 249 -11.34 15.21 6.09
C ALA A 249 -10.86 15.37 4.65
N LYS A 250 -11.28 14.49 3.73
CA LYS A 250 -10.98 14.61 2.30
C LYS A 250 -11.39 15.96 1.75
N TRP A 251 -12.64 16.38 1.99
CA TRP A 251 -13.14 17.64 1.43
C TRP A 251 -12.45 18.84 2.08
N LEU A 252 -12.25 18.85 3.39
CA LEU A 252 -11.58 19.95 4.10
C LEU A 252 -10.13 20.13 3.64
N LEU A 253 -9.39 19.05 3.42
CA LEU A 253 -7.95 19.08 3.12
C LEU A 253 -7.65 19.25 1.63
N LEU A 254 -8.35 18.51 0.76
CA LEU A 254 -8.01 18.37 -0.66
C LEU A 254 -8.98 19.08 -1.59
N GLN A 255 -10.24 19.25 -1.18
CA GLN A 255 -11.32 19.68 -2.06
C GLN A 255 -11.42 18.75 -3.28
N ARG A 256 -11.77 19.27 -4.46
CA ARG A 256 -11.86 18.49 -5.70
C ARG A 256 -10.50 18.39 -6.38
N VAL A 257 -9.97 17.18 -6.48
CA VAL A 257 -8.70 16.90 -7.14
C VAL A 257 -8.85 16.86 -8.67
N ARG A 258 -7.83 17.34 -9.39
CA ARG A 258 -7.73 17.34 -10.86
C ARG A 258 -6.39 16.73 -11.29
N PRO A 259 -6.29 16.18 -12.52
CA PRO A 259 -5.01 15.72 -13.07
C PRO A 259 -3.96 16.83 -12.98
N SER A 260 -2.81 16.53 -12.40
CA SER A 260 -1.73 17.48 -12.19
C SER A 260 -0.43 16.79 -11.83
N GLU A 261 0.67 17.53 -11.92
CA GLU A 261 1.99 17.10 -11.44
C GLU A 261 2.38 17.92 -10.22
N GLN A 262 2.71 17.24 -9.12
CA GLN A 262 3.02 17.87 -7.84
C GLN A 262 4.37 17.34 -7.34
N PRO A 263 5.34 18.19 -6.98
CA PRO A 263 6.57 17.70 -6.36
C PRO A 263 6.27 17.12 -4.97
N LEU A 264 7.07 16.15 -4.54
CA LEU A 264 6.96 15.48 -3.23
C LEU A 264 6.92 16.50 -2.07
N TRP A 265 7.72 17.55 -2.16
CA TRP A 265 7.77 18.62 -1.16
C TRP A 265 6.76 19.74 -1.44
N SER A 266 5.51 19.36 -1.67
CA SER A 266 4.38 20.29 -1.87
C SER A 266 3.33 20.13 -0.77
N SER A 267 2.67 21.24 -0.43
CA SER A 267 1.54 21.21 0.51
C SER A 267 0.38 20.36 0.01
N PHE A 268 0.22 20.18 -1.30
CA PHE A 268 -0.76 19.25 -1.84
C PHE A 268 -0.49 17.82 -1.39
N VAL A 269 0.74 17.32 -1.60
CA VAL A 269 1.14 15.95 -1.21
C VAL A 269 0.94 15.74 0.29
N TRP A 270 1.38 16.67 1.15
CA TRP A 270 1.24 16.50 2.61
C TRP A 270 -0.22 16.50 3.08
N ARG A 271 -1.08 17.31 2.45
CA ARG A 271 -2.53 17.29 2.71
C ARG A 271 -3.16 15.99 2.22
N SER A 272 -2.69 15.46 1.09
CA SER A 272 -3.16 14.18 0.55
C SER A 272 -2.80 13.03 1.46
N GLU A 273 -1.55 12.96 1.91
CA GLU A 273 -1.11 11.95 2.88
C GLU A 273 -1.85 12.05 4.22
N LEU A 274 -2.18 13.26 4.69
CA LEU A 274 -3.00 13.42 5.89
C LEU A 274 -4.43 12.92 5.68
N ALA A 275 -5.04 13.24 4.53
CA ALA A 275 -6.37 12.72 4.17
C ALA A 275 -6.35 11.19 4.05
N ASP A 276 -5.30 10.63 3.46
CA ASP A 276 -5.09 9.19 3.36
C ASP A 276 -4.95 8.54 4.75
N THR A 277 -4.28 9.20 5.70
CA THR A 277 -4.21 8.72 7.09
C THR A 277 -5.60 8.64 7.73
N PHE A 278 -6.55 9.52 7.40
CA PHE A 278 -7.95 9.36 7.84
C PHE A 278 -8.62 8.15 7.20
N THR A 279 -8.34 7.88 5.93
CA THR A 279 -8.81 6.66 5.27
C THR A 279 -8.26 5.41 5.97
N GLU A 280 -6.93 5.32 6.14
CA GLU A 280 -6.28 4.11 6.66
C GLU A 280 -6.46 3.88 8.17
N MET A 281 -6.52 4.95 8.99
CA MET A 281 -6.66 4.79 10.45
C MET A 281 -8.10 4.88 10.96
N VAL A 282 -9.02 5.43 10.17
CA VAL A 282 -10.42 5.67 10.59
C VAL A 282 -11.37 4.88 9.70
N ALA A 283 -11.50 5.21 8.42
CA ALA A 283 -12.51 4.57 7.58
C ALA A 283 -12.22 3.09 7.31
N ALA A 284 -10.97 2.71 7.00
CA ALA A 284 -10.60 1.34 6.67
C ALA A 284 -10.94 0.33 7.79
N PRO A 285 -10.44 0.48 9.03
CA PRO A 285 -10.70 -0.48 10.12
C PRO A 285 -12.15 -0.49 10.60
N TRP A 286 -12.81 0.68 10.65
CA TRP A 286 -14.15 0.80 11.23
C TRP A 286 -15.29 0.61 10.22
N PHE A 287 -15.00 0.74 8.92
CA PHE A 287 -16.03 0.74 7.88
C PHE A 287 -15.63 -0.03 6.63
N ALA A 288 -14.56 0.39 5.93
CA ALA A 288 -14.31 -0.03 4.55
C ALA A 288 -14.01 -1.54 4.42
N HIS A 289 -13.28 -2.13 5.37
CA HIS A 289 -13.02 -3.57 5.36
C HIS A 289 -14.31 -4.41 5.50
N ALA A 290 -15.21 -4.01 6.39
CA ALA A 290 -16.48 -4.69 6.59
C ALA A 290 -17.48 -4.41 5.45
N ALA A 291 -17.37 -3.25 4.80
CA ALA A 291 -18.23 -2.83 3.70
C ALA A 291 -17.79 -3.36 2.32
N ALA A 292 -16.64 -4.04 2.21
CA ALA A 292 -16.15 -4.58 0.94
C ALA A 292 -17.17 -5.51 0.26
N GLY A 293 -17.40 -5.32 -1.03
CA GLY A 293 -18.41 -6.06 -1.80
C GLY A 293 -19.85 -5.60 -1.56
N THR A 294 -20.09 -4.57 -0.73
CA THR A 294 -21.44 -4.07 -0.43
C THR A 294 -21.71 -2.72 -1.09
N PRO A 295 -23.00 -2.32 -1.27
CA PRO A 295 -23.35 -0.98 -1.72
C PRO A 295 -22.83 0.15 -0.83
N ALA A 296 -22.61 -0.11 0.47
CA ALA A 296 -22.13 0.90 1.41
C ALA A 296 -20.73 1.43 1.03
N LEU A 297 -19.82 0.53 0.61
CA LEU A 297 -18.49 0.93 0.15
C LEU A 297 -18.59 1.83 -1.09
N VAL A 298 -19.47 1.49 -2.04
CA VAL A 298 -19.72 2.30 -3.24
C VAL A 298 -20.23 3.70 -2.88
N TRP A 299 -21.16 3.82 -1.93
CA TRP A 299 -21.68 5.12 -1.51
C TRP A 299 -20.64 6.00 -0.84
N TRP A 300 -19.78 5.42 0.00
CA TRP A 300 -18.69 6.17 0.62
C TRP A 300 -17.60 6.56 -0.39
N LEU A 301 -17.22 5.68 -1.32
CA LEU A 301 -16.30 6.05 -2.40
C LEU A 301 -16.87 7.19 -3.27
N ARG A 302 -18.18 7.20 -3.52
CA ARG A 302 -18.86 8.33 -4.18
C ARG A 302 -18.80 9.60 -3.34
N SER A 303 -18.97 9.52 -2.01
CA SER A 303 -18.85 10.69 -1.14
C SER A 303 -17.43 11.26 -1.11
N LEU A 304 -16.41 10.43 -1.38
CA LEU A 304 -15.02 10.88 -1.59
C LEU A 304 -14.79 11.51 -2.97
N GLY A 305 -15.71 11.36 -3.93
CA GLY A 305 -15.65 11.99 -5.26
C GLY A 305 -15.60 11.00 -6.44
N ALA A 306 -15.53 9.69 -6.19
CA ALA A 306 -15.50 8.70 -7.27
C ALA A 306 -16.81 8.69 -8.08
N ARG A 307 -16.69 8.59 -9.40
CA ARG A 307 -17.83 8.44 -10.31
C ARG A 307 -18.10 6.96 -10.51
N ILE A 308 -19.05 6.40 -9.76
CA ILE A 308 -19.34 4.96 -9.78
C ILE A 308 -20.76 4.72 -10.30
N GLY A 309 -20.90 3.88 -11.33
CA GLY A 309 -22.16 3.49 -11.97
C GLY A 309 -23.04 2.54 -11.15
N ARG A 310 -24.16 2.11 -11.74
CA ARG A 310 -25.12 1.16 -11.15
C ARG A 310 -24.57 -0.27 -11.21
N GLY A 311 -24.83 -1.07 -10.17
CA GLY A 311 -24.45 -2.48 -10.15
C GLY A 311 -22.94 -2.76 -10.11
N VAL A 312 -22.11 -1.77 -9.78
CA VAL A 312 -20.66 -1.96 -9.63
C VAL A 312 -20.37 -2.86 -8.43
N TRP A 313 -19.56 -3.90 -8.66
CA TRP A 313 -19.00 -4.74 -7.61
C TRP A 313 -17.62 -4.20 -7.23
N CYS A 314 -17.45 -3.74 -5.99
CA CYS A 314 -16.18 -3.19 -5.51
C CYS A 314 -15.77 -3.86 -4.20
N GLU A 315 -14.63 -4.55 -4.21
CA GLU A 315 -14.00 -5.19 -3.04
C GLU A 315 -12.71 -4.49 -2.60
N SER A 316 -12.45 -3.28 -3.10
CA SER A 316 -11.28 -2.50 -2.72
C SER A 316 -11.68 -1.08 -2.35
N TYR A 317 -11.08 -0.56 -1.27
CA TYR A 317 -11.14 0.85 -0.92
C TYR A 317 -9.92 1.63 -1.42
N TRP A 318 -8.91 0.94 -1.98
CA TRP A 318 -7.69 1.54 -2.51
C TRP A 318 -7.95 2.19 -3.87
N LEU A 319 -8.69 3.28 -3.79
CA LEU A 319 -9.03 4.22 -4.84
C LEU A 319 -8.46 5.59 -4.42
N PRO A 320 -7.12 5.80 -4.54
CA PRO A 320 -6.50 7.08 -4.21
C PRO A 320 -7.09 8.19 -5.07
N GLU A 321 -7.03 9.43 -4.59
CA GLU A 321 -7.65 10.62 -5.25
C GLU A 321 -8.98 10.30 -5.95
N ALA A 322 -9.97 9.81 -5.19
CA ALA A 322 -11.25 9.29 -5.70
C ALA A 322 -11.91 10.13 -6.83
N ASP A 323 -11.76 11.46 -6.82
CA ASP A 323 -12.22 12.37 -7.89
C ASP A 323 -11.73 11.99 -9.31
N LEU A 324 -10.59 11.29 -9.41
CA LEU A 324 -9.93 10.86 -10.64
C LEU A 324 -10.33 9.44 -11.06
N ILE A 325 -11.36 8.86 -10.45
CA ILE A 325 -11.78 7.49 -10.76
C ILE A 325 -13.19 7.50 -11.35
N ALA A 326 -13.34 6.76 -12.45
CA ALA A 326 -14.62 6.51 -13.10
C ALA A 326 -14.84 5.00 -13.28
N LEU A 327 -15.87 4.46 -12.65
CA LEU A 327 -16.31 3.07 -12.80
C LEU A 327 -17.70 3.06 -13.45
N GLY A 328 -17.83 2.45 -14.62
CA GLY A 328 -19.07 2.35 -15.38
C GLY A 328 -20.04 1.31 -14.78
N ASP A 329 -21.26 1.28 -15.32
CA ASP A 329 -22.30 0.36 -14.85
C ASP A 329 -21.85 -1.11 -14.94
N GLY A 330 -22.04 -1.88 -13.87
CA GLY A 330 -21.64 -3.28 -13.80
C GLY A 330 -20.13 -3.53 -13.81
N ALA A 331 -19.30 -2.50 -13.70
CA ALA A 331 -17.85 -2.68 -13.59
C ALA A 331 -17.49 -3.43 -12.29
N THR A 332 -16.39 -4.18 -12.32
CA THR A 332 -15.93 -5.01 -11.21
C THR A 332 -14.50 -4.65 -10.83
N VAL A 333 -14.31 -4.24 -9.58
CA VAL A 333 -12.99 -4.04 -8.93
C VAL A 333 -12.86 -5.09 -7.84
N ASN A 334 -12.05 -6.12 -8.07
CA ASN A 334 -11.91 -7.25 -7.17
C ASN A 334 -11.03 -6.95 -5.95
N ARG A 335 -10.99 -7.90 -5.01
CA ARG A 335 -10.20 -7.82 -3.78
C ARG A 335 -8.73 -7.51 -4.05
N GLY A 336 -8.16 -6.64 -3.21
CA GLY A 336 -6.73 -6.31 -3.24
C GLY A 336 -6.30 -5.58 -4.51
N CYS A 337 -7.24 -5.12 -5.34
CA CYS A 337 -6.91 -4.27 -6.46
C CYS A 337 -6.51 -2.88 -5.97
N VAL A 338 -5.56 -2.25 -6.66
CA VAL A 338 -5.22 -0.84 -6.45
C VAL A 338 -5.60 -0.09 -7.72
N VAL A 339 -6.56 0.84 -7.61
CA VAL A 339 -6.95 1.73 -8.70
C VAL A 339 -6.11 2.99 -8.62
N GLN A 340 -4.85 2.89 -8.99
CA GLN A 340 -3.82 3.88 -8.69
C GLN A 340 -3.91 5.10 -9.63
N THR A 341 -4.27 6.24 -9.08
CA THR A 341 -4.45 7.53 -9.78
C THR A 341 -3.21 8.40 -9.87
N HIS A 342 -2.14 8.03 -9.15
CA HIS A 342 -0.86 8.75 -9.22
C HIS A 342 0.34 7.82 -9.32
N LEU A 343 1.43 8.31 -9.88
CA LEU A 343 2.73 7.64 -9.83
C LEU A 343 3.79 8.62 -9.37
N PHE A 344 4.73 8.15 -8.54
CA PHE A 344 5.95 8.88 -8.27
C PHE A 344 7.01 8.53 -9.32
N HIS A 345 7.44 9.53 -10.07
CA HIS A 345 8.65 9.46 -10.90
C HIS A 345 9.56 10.61 -10.48
N ASP A 346 10.80 10.30 -10.10
CA ASP A 346 11.77 11.31 -9.66
C ASP A 346 11.24 12.24 -8.55
N ARG A 347 10.41 11.69 -7.65
CA ARG A 347 9.77 12.43 -6.55
C ARG A 347 8.79 13.53 -7.03
N ILE A 348 8.24 13.36 -8.24
CA ILE A 348 7.07 14.07 -8.74
C ILE A 348 5.90 13.10 -8.73
N MET A 349 4.82 13.48 -8.05
CA MET A 349 3.53 12.82 -8.08
C MET A 349 2.79 13.28 -9.34
N SER A 350 2.72 12.41 -10.35
CA SER A 350 1.98 12.64 -11.59
C SER A 350 0.62 11.94 -11.47
N MET A 351 -0.46 12.72 -11.42
CA MET A 351 -1.84 12.24 -11.24
C MET A 351 -2.65 12.32 -12.53
N ASP A 352 -3.46 11.30 -12.79
CA ASP A 352 -4.34 11.27 -13.96
C ASP A 352 -5.59 10.40 -13.71
N LEU A 353 -6.56 10.47 -14.62
CA LEU A 353 -7.80 9.71 -14.57
C LEU A 353 -7.55 8.21 -14.74
N VAL A 354 -8.27 7.39 -13.99
CA VAL A 354 -8.40 5.94 -14.24
C VAL A 354 -9.86 5.61 -14.52
N SER A 355 -10.11 4.83 -15.58
CA SER A 355 -11.48 4.50 -16.00
C SER A 355 -11.69 3.02 -16.28
N LEU A 356 -12.78 2.48 -15.73
CA LEU A 356 -13.34 1.18 -16.08
C LEU A 356 -14.71 1.45 -16.71
N ASP A 357 -14.88 1.09 -17.98
CA ASP A 357 -16.13 1.25 -18.71
C ASP A 357 -17.21 0.25 -18.26
N PRO A 358 -18.46 0.34 -18.75
CA PRO A 358 -19.52 -0.58 -18.38
C PRO A 358 -19.13 -2.06 -18.56
N GLY A 359 -19.36 -2.87 -17.52
CA GLY A 359 -19.02 -4.29 -17.47
C GLY A 359 -17.52 -4.61 -17.48
N ALA A 360 -16.63 -3.63 -17.38
CA ALA A 360 -15.18 -3.86 -17.31
C ALA A 360 -14.79 -4.52 -15.98
N THR A 361 -13.79 -5.40 -16.01
CA THR A 361 -13.34 -6.16 -14.83
C THR A 361 -11.85 -6.01 -14.61
N LEU A 362 -11.47 -5.60 -13.39
CA LEU A 362 -10.10 -5.66 -12.88
C LEU A 362 -9.99 -6.85 -11.91
N GLY A 363 -9.25 -7.89 -12.31
CA GLY A 363 -9.08 -9.13 -11.56
C GLY A 363 -8.33 -8.94 -10.23
N PRO A 364 -8.51 -9.85 -9.27
CA PRO A 364 -8.02 -9.66 -7.90
C PRO A 364 -6.49 -9.48 -7.85
N HIS A 365 -6.03 -8.67 -6.89
CA HIS A 365 -4.62 -8.30 -6.72
C HIS A 365 -3.97 -7.63 -7.93
N SER A 366 -4.76 -7.02 -8.81
CA SER A 366 -4.25 -6.28 -9.96
C SER A 366 -4.10 -4.79 -9.67
N VAL A 367 -3.18 -4.15 -10.36
CA VAL A 367 -2.97 -2.71 -10.27
C VAL A 367 -3.24 -2.08 -11.62
N ILE A 368 -4.04 -1.01 -11.64
CA ILE A 368 -4.24 -0.16 -12.81
C ILE A 368 -3.62 1.20 -12.56
N LEU A 369 -2.80 1.67 -13.50
CA LEU A 369 -2.02 2.90 -13.38
C LEU A 369 -2.76 4.11 -13.98
N PRO A 370 -2.28 5.35 -13.73
CA PRO A 370 -2.93 6.57 -14.19
C PRO A 370 -3.08 6.63 -15.71
N ALA A 371 -4.06 7.36 -16.21
CA ALA A 371 -4.40 7.50 -17.63
C ALA A 371 -4.85 6.20 -18.32
N ALA A 372 -4.90 5.07 -17.61
CA ALA A 372 -5.32 3.80 -18.17
C ALA A 372 -6.85 3.68 -18.23
N ARG A 373 -7.31 2.88 -19.20
CA ARG A 373 -8.74 2.59 -19.39
C ARG A 373 -8.96 1.11 -19.68
N ILE A 374 -9.91 0.50 -18.97
CA ILE A 374 -10.46 -0.81 -19.35
C ILE A 374 -11.77 -0.55 -20.07
N ALA A 375 -11.81 -0.81 -21.38
CA ALA A 375 -13.00 -0.57 -22.19
C ALA A 375 -14.13 -1.55 -21.87
N ALA A 376 -15.33 -1.27 -22.40
CA ALA A 376 -16.55 -1.99 -22.04
C ALA A 376 -16.39 -3.51 -22.18
N HIS A 377 -16.80 -4.25 -21.15
CA HIS A 377 -16.67 -5.72 -21.07
C HIS A 377 -15.23 -6.27 -21.17
N GLY A 378 -14.20 -5.41 -21.11
CA GLY A 378 -12.81 -5.82 -21.04
C GLY A 378 -12.51 -6.47 -19.69
N THR A 379 -11.72 -7.55 -19.69
CA THR A 379 -11.35 -8.30 -18.48
C THR A 379 -9.85 -8.36 -18.32
N VAL A 380 -9.37 -7.90 -17.17
CA VAL A 380 -7.99 -8.09 -16.71
C VAL A 380 -7.96 -9.24 -15.70
N GLY A 381 -7.10 -10.22 -15.93
CA GLY A 381 -6.91 -11.38 -15.05
C GLY A 381 -6.30 -11.02 -13.70
N PRO A 382 -6.20 -11.98 -12.77
CA PRO A 382 -5.62 -11.75 -11.44
C PRO A 382 -4.13 -11.36 -11.51
N ALA A 383 -3.64 -10.71 -10.45
CA ALA A 383 -2.24 -10.34 -10.26
C ALA A 383 -1.59 -9.65 -11.47
N SER A 384 -2.36 -8.78 -12.13
CA SER A 384 -1.99 -8.16 -13.39
C SER A 384 -1.69 -6.67 -13.24
N LEU A 385 -0.88 -6.11 -14.13
CA LEU A 385 -0.51 -4.70 -14.13
C LEU A 385 -0.93 -4.04 -15.44
N VAL A 386 -1.95 -3.16 -15.37
CA VAL A 386 -2.36 -2.30 -16.49
C VAL A 386 -1.50 -1.04 -16.45
N MET A 387 -0.73 -0.82 -17.50
CA MET A 387 0.29 0.23 -17.57
C MET A 387 -0.33 1.62 -17.73
N ARG A 388 0.46 2.65 -17.39
CA ARG A 388 0.05 4.05 -17.55
C ARG A 388 -0.36 4.32 -19.00
N GLY A 389 -1.54 4.89 -19.20
CA GLY A 389 -2.06 5.21 -20.54
C GLY A 389 -2.47 4.00 -21.39
N GLU A 390 -2.44 2.79 -20.82
CA GLU A 390 -2.81 1.58 -21.55
C GLU A 390 -4.33 1.46 -21.68
N LEU A 391 -4.78 1.05 -22.87
CA LEU A 391 -6.18 0.75 -23.18
C LEU A 391 -6.35 -0.77 -23.31
N VAL A 392 -7.16 -1.36 -22.44
CA VAL A 392 -7.66 -2.73 -22.63
C VAL A 392 -8.87 -2.66 -23.57
N PRO A 393 -8.83 -3.26 -24.78
CA PRO A 393 -9.92 -3.18 -25.74
C PRO A 393 -11.23 -3.80 -25.27
N ALA A 394 -12.34 -3.33 -25.85
CA ALA A 394 -13.67 -3.78 -25.47
C ALA A 394 -13.87 -5.29 -25.71
N GLY A 395 -14.53 -5.97 -24.78
CA GLY A 395 -14.82 -7.40 -24.85
C GLY A 395 -13.60 -8.33 -24.85
N SER A 396 -12.39 -7.79 -24.63
CA SER A 396 -11.14 -8.55 -24.71
C SER A 396 -10.65 -9.01 -23.33
N ARG A 397 -9.78 -10.02 -23.32
CA ARG A 397 -9.22 -10.62 -22.10
C ARG A 397 -7.70 -10.45 -22.07
N TRP A 398 -7.19 -9.89 -20.98
CA TRP A 398 -5.78 -9.57 -20.79
C TRP A 398 -5.31 -10.05 -19.43
N SER A 399 -4.04 -10.44 -19.32
CA SER A 399 -3.45 -10.87 -18.05
C SER A 399 -1.94 -10.71 -18.08
N GLY A 400 -1.33 -10.56 -16.91
CA GLY A 400 0.11 -10.53 -16.74
C GLY A 400 0.61 -9.22 -16.16
N ASN A 401 1.92 -9.18 -15.92
CA ASN A 401 2.61 -8.05 -15.34
C ASN A 401 3.88 -7.74 -16.16
N PRO A 402 3.81 -6.83 -17.15
CA PRO A 402 2.62 -6.08 -17.60
C PRO A 402 1.58 -6.95 -18.33
N ILE A 403 0.35 -6.44 -18.50
CA ILE A 403 -0.69 -7.19 -19.20
C ILE A 403 -0.33 -7.46 -20.67
N GLY A 404 -0.74 -8.63 -21.14
CA GLY A 404 -0.78 -9.00 -22.55
C GLY A 404 -2.05 -9.79 -22.86
N PRO A 405 -2.28 -10.20 -24.13
CA PRO A 405 -3.41 -11.05 -24.48
C PRO A 405 -3.45 -12.28 -23.56
N TRP A 406 -4.61 -12.51 -22.94
CA TRP A 406 -4.77 -13.61 -21.99
C TRP A 406 -4.64 -14.93 -22.74
N ARG A 407 -3.52 -15.64 -22.50
CA ARG A 407 -3.30 -17.00 -23.02
C ARG A 407 -3.79 -18.00 -21.99
N GLU A 408 -4.61 -18.96 -22.41
CA GLU A 408 -4.96 -20.08 -21.55
C GLU A 408 -3.69 -20.84 -21.16
N VAL A 409 -3.41 -20.90 -19.86
CA VAL A 409 -2.26 -21.65 -19.34
C VAL A 409 -2.66 -23.12 -19.27
N ARG A 410 -2.02 -23.97 -20.09
CA ARG A 410 -2.07 -25.42 -19.90
C ARG A 410 -1.15 -25.77 -18.73
N VAL A 411 -1.73 -26.11 -17.58
CA VAL A 411 -0.96 -26.60 -16.43
C VAL A 411 -0.66 -28.09 -16.60
N ALA A 412 0.57 -28.50 -16.29
CA ALA A 412 0.90 -29.90 -16.11
C ALA A 412 0.37 -30.39 -14.76
N ASP A 413 0.00 -31.67 -14.68
CA ASP A 413 -0.41 -32.28 -13.42
C ASP A 413 0.76 -32.24 -12.42
N TYR A 414 0.55 -31.62 -11.25
CA TYR A 414 1.60 -31.45 -10.25
C TYR A 414 1.90 -32.76 -9.49
N HIS A 415 1.14 -33.81 -9.77
CA HIS A 415 1.33 -35.16 -9.25
C HIS A 415 2.38 -35.99 -9.99
N ALA A 416 3.32 -35.37 -10.74
CA ALA A 416 4.38 -36.10 -11.42
C ALA A 416 5.05 -37.11 -10.46
N PRO A 417 4.96 -38.43 -10.71
CA PRO A 417 5.59 -39.43 -9.87
C PRO A 417 7.09 -39.17 -9.92
N VAL A 418 7.72 -39.05 -8.76
CA VAL A 418 9.19 -39.07 -8.67
C VAL A 418 9.60 -40.49 -9.06
N ALA A 419 10.13 -40.64 -10.27
CA ALA A 419 10.68 -41.90 -10.78
C ALA A 419 12.03 -42.22 -10.14
#